data_AF-A0A2P8MJI0-F1
#
_entry.id   AF-A0A2P8MJI0-F1
#
_cell.length_a   1.000
_cell.length_b   1.000
_cell.length_c   1.000
_cell.angle_alpha   90.00
_cell.angle_beta   90.00
_cell.angle_gamma   90.00
#
_symmetry.space_group_name_H-M   'P 1'
#
loop_
_entity.id
_entity.type
_entity.pdbx_description
1 polymer ?
#
loop_
_entity_poly.entity_id
_entity_poly.type
_entity_poly.pdbx_seq_one_letter_code
_entity_poly.pdbx_strand_id
1 'polypeptide(L)' 'MPRKKLPCFVGLPYKDHKQRVQLTKKYLKDYYVSDLGGVLYMERRHPNGI' A
#
# COMPACT_ATOMS: atom_id res chain seq x y z
N MET A 1 4.76 -17.44 4.66
CA MET A 1 4.97 -16.47 5.76
C MET A 1 3.70 -15.65 5.97
N PRO A 2 3.19 -15.49 7.21
CA PRO A 2 2.02 -14.68 7.45
C PRO A 2 2.33 -13.22 7.08
N ARG A 3 1.57 -12.65 6.14
CA ARG A 3 1.65 -11.21 5.83
C ARG A 3 1.24 -10.49 7.10
N LYS A 4 2.20 -9.94 7.88
CA LYS A 4 1.89 -9.04 8.99
C LYS A 4 0.96 -7.97 8.43
N LYS A 5 -0.30 -8.02 8.86
CA LYS A 5 -1.33 -7.07 8.42
C LYS A 5 -0.90 -5.71 8.93
N LEU A 6 -0.61 -4.82 7.99
CA LEU A 6 -0.34 -3.44 8.32
C LEU A 6 -1.62 -2.79 8.89
N PRO A 7 -1.49 -1.64 9.59
CA PRO A 7 -2.62 -0.85 10.05
C PRO A 7 -3.61 -0.51 8.91
N CYS A 8 -4.82 -0.09 9.24
CA CYS A 8 -5.84 0.27 8.25
C CYS A 8 -5.38 1.38 7.29
N PHE A 9 -4.52 2.28 7.77
CA PHE A 9 -3.91 3.35 6.98
C PHE A 9 -2.40 3.34 7.17
N VAL A 10 -1.64 3.48 6.09
CA VAL A 10 -0.18 3.51 6.12
C VAL A 10 0.36 4.47 5.07
N GLY A 11 1.29 5.32 5.48
CA GLY A 11 2.19 6.00 4.55
C GLY A 11 3.50 5.23 4.42
N LEU A 12 3.83 4.75 3.22
CA LEU A 12 5.12 4.14 2.92
C LEU A 12 5.97 5.08 2.06
N PRO A 13 7.06 5.65 2.59
CA PRO A 13 7.99 6.40 1.76
C PRO A 13 8.67 5.49 0.74
N TYR A 14 8.95 6.01 -0.45
CA TYR A 14 9.74 5.33 -1.47
C TYR A 14 10.81 6.27 -2.02
N LYS A 15 11.97 5.72 -2.36
CA LYS A 15 13.11 6.47 -2.87
C LYS A 15 13.03 6.71 -4.38
N ASP A 16 12.58 5.70 -5.12
CA ASP A 16 12.65 5.68 -6.58
C ASP A 16 11.37 5.14 -7.21
N HIS A 17 11.15 5.49 -8.47
CA HIS A 17 10.02 4.99 -9.25
C HIS A 17 9.94 3.45 -9.27
N LYS A 18 11.09 2.75 -9.32
CA LYS A 18 11.13 1.29 -9.24
C LYS A 18 10.58 0.77 -7.91
N GLN A 19 10.98 1.38 -6.81
CA GLN A 19 10.50 1.00 -5.47
C GLN A 19 9.02 1.30 -5.31
N ARG A 20 8.55 2.44 -5.84
CA ARG A 20 7.11 2.78 -5.92
C ARG A 20 6.33 1.65 -6.58
N VAL A 21 6.72 1.27 -7.80
CA VAL A 21 6.02 0.23 -8.57
C VAL A 21 6.02 -1.13 -7.86
N GLN A 22 7.14 -1.51 -7.21
CA GLN A 22 7.21 -2.75 -6.43
C GLN A 22 6.28 -2.73 -5.22
N LEU A 23 6.29 -1.64 -4.45
CA LEU A 23 5.43 -1.48 -3.27
C LEU A 23 3.96 -1.46 -3.67
N THR A 24 3.59 -0.68 -4.69
CA THR A 24 2.23 -0.66 -5.24
C THR A 24 1.79 -2.07 -5.60
N LYS A 25 2.55 -2.81 -6.43
CA LYS A 25 2.19 -4.19 -6.81
C LYS A 25 2.06 -5.15 -5.62
N LYS A 26 2.93 -5.00 -4.61
CA LYS A 26 2.93 -5.86 -3.42
C LYS A 26 1.67 -5.67 -2.58
N TYR A 27 1.18 -4.44 -2.46
CA TYR A 27 0.06 -4.09 -1.57
C TYR A 27 -1.28 -3.87 -2.28
N LEU A 28 -1.31 -3.74 -3.61
CA LEU A 28 -2.54 -3.48 -4.41
C LEU A 28 -3.66 -4.51 -4.19
N LYS A 29 -3.31 -5.75 -3.82
CA LYS A 29 -4.30 -6.81 -3.56
C LYS A 29 -5.10 -6.55 -2.28
N ASP A 30 -4.43 -6.03 -1.26
CA ASP A 30 -4.97 -5.90 0.10
C ASP A 30 -5.28 -4.44 0.49
N TYR A 31 -4.78 -3.47 -0.28
CA TYR A 31 -4.87 -2.03 -0.01
C TYR A 31 -5.22 -1.25 -1.30
N TYR A 32 -6.04 -0.20 -1.16
CA TYR A 32 -6.05 0.92 -2.09
C TYR A 32 -4.76 1.70 -1.92
N VAL A 33 -4.09 1.99 -3.04
CA VAL A 33 -2.78 2.66 -3.02
C VAL A 33 -2.90 3.96 -3.80
N SER A 34 -2.59 5.07 -3.14
CA SER A 34 -2.55 6.42 -3.70
C SER A 34 -1.13 6.98 -3.61
N ASP A 35 -0.66 7.61 -4.68
CA ASP A 35 0.66 8.24 -4.70
C ASP A 35 0.57 9.71 -4.29
N LEU A 36 1.32 10.12 -3.27
CA LEU A 36 1.38 11.51 -2.79
C LEU A 36 2.70 12.20 -3.18
N GLY A 37 3.52 11.59 -4.05
CA GLY A 37 4.76 12.20 -4.53
C GLY A 37 5.92 12.04 -3.52
N GLY A 38 6.33 10.79 -3.29
CA GLY A 38 7.41 10.41 -2.37
C GLY A 38 6.95 9.51 -1.22
N VAL A 39 5.63 9.43 -1.02
CA VAL A 39 4.98 8.52 -0.08
C VAL A 39 3.79 7.85 -0.77
N LEU A 40 3.72 6.53 -0.67
CA LEU A 40 2.55 5.76 -1.02
C LEU A 40 1.60 5.73 0.17
N TYR A 41 0.46 6.39 0.03
CA TYR A 41 -0.65 6.26 0.95
C TYR A 41 -1.41 4.97 0.65
N MET A 42 -1.59 4.13 1.65
CA MET A 42 -2.26 2.84 1.53
C MET A 42 -3.41 2.76 2.52
N GLU A 43 -4.59 2.46 2.01
CA GLU A 43 -5.79 2.22 2.79
C GLU A 43 -6.22 0.77 2.62
N ARG A 44 -6.43 0.06 3.73
CA ARG A 44 -6.73 -1.36 3.69
C ARG A 44 -8.10 -1.60 3.08
N ARG A 45 -8.16 -2.47 2.06
CA ARG A 45 -9.43 -2.93 1.50
C ARG A 45 -10.12 -3.76 2.57
N HIS A 46 -11.26 -3.28 3.06
CA HIS A 46 -12.09 -4.09 3.93
C HIS A 46 -12.58 -5.32 3.15
N PRO A 47 -12.54 -6.53 3.73
CA PRO A 47 -13.06 -7.73 3.08
C PRO A 47 -14.60 -7.74 2.96
N ASN A 48 -15.31 -6.73 3.47
CA ASN A 48 -16.73 -6.55 3.25
C ASN A 48 -16.93 -5.26 2.45
N GLY A 49 -17.28 -5.44 1.17
CA GLY A 49 -18.03 -4.42 0.45
C GLY A 49 -19.30 -4.11 1.25
N ILE A 50 -19.55 -2.82 1.43
CA ILE A 50 -20.89 -2.31 1.72
C ILE A 50 -21.58 -2.23 0.36
#